data_AF-A0A7C8ER27-F1
#
_entry.id   AF-A0A7C8ER27-F1
#
_cell.length_a   1.000
_cell.length_b   1.000
_cell.length_c   1.000
_cell.angle_alpha   90.00
_cell.angle_beta   90.00
_cell.angle_gamma   90.00
#
_symmetry.space_group_name_H-M   'P 1'
#
loop_
_entity.id
_entity.type
_entity.pdbx_description
1 polymer ?
#
loop_
_entity_poly.entity_id
_entity_poly.type
_entity_poly.pdbx_seq_one_letter_code
_entity_poly.pdbx_strand_id
1 'polypeptide(L)'
;DCHNNRDMSLRLSRGFTLGEALKAIGVDPDKLSRQEMRTAVCAQCHVTYNIPKDKEMNSVGLFFPWQKSKFGNITIEDIIKVIRSDDSFKECKQTVTGFKLAFIRHPEFELFSNHSVHWKAGAACADCHMPYTRVGVHKVSDHRVMSPLKNDLRACGQCHPEGPDWLKERVIEIQDRTVSLMLRAGYATATTAKLFEAVHKVRQEGKPIDEELYKKAKDFYEEAFYRCVFIGAENSVGFHNPPEAMRVLADSIAFAVKSEAFLRQILAGAGAEAPMKVELEMAKYLDDRGGKKLKGEPAIEIKDPMNLQDMF
;
A
#
# COMPACT_ATOMS: atom_id res chain seq x y z
N ASP A 1 -19.64 -15.23 -6.37
CA ASP A 1 -19.46 -13.76 -6.22
C ASP A 1 -19.34 -12.99 -7.52
N CYS A 2 -18.73 -13.53 -8.59
CA CYS A 2 -18.44 -12.76 -9.81
C CYS A 2 -19.36 -13.06 -11.01
N HIS A 3 -20.30 -14.00 -10.89
CA HIS A 3 -21.16 -14.42 -11.99
C HIS A 3 -22.64 -14.41 -11.61
N ASN A 4 -23.50 -14.08 -12.58
CA ASN A 4 -24.93 -14.30 -12.52
C ASN A 4 -25.24 -15.80 -12.68
N ASN A 5 -26.18 -16.33 -11.89
CA ASN A 5 -26.52 -17.75 -11.91
C ASN A 5 -27.41 -18.18 -13.10
N ARG A 6 -27.94 -17.24 -13.87
CA ARG A 6 -28.83 -17.52 -15.01
C ARG A 6 -28.07 -17.67 -16.33
N ASP A 7 -27.07 -16.84 -16.55
CA ASP A 7 -26.37 -16.74 -17.85
C ASP A 7 -24.83 -16.72 -17.72
N MET A 8 -24.30 -16.80 -16.50
CA MET A 8 -22.87 -16.71 -16.21
C MET A 8 -22.22 -15.40 -16.66
N SER A 9 -22.99 -14.34 -16.91
CA SER A 9 -22.45 -13.00 -17.13
C SER A 9 -21.72 -12.50 -15.88
N LEU A 10 -20.71 -11.64 -16.06
CA LEU A 10 -19.99 -11.06 -14.91
C LEU A 10 -20.94 -10.16 -14.11
N ARG A 11 -20.86 -10.23 -12.79
CA ARG A 11 -21.68 -9.46 -11.85
C ARG A 11 -20.82 -8.94 -10.70
N LEU A 12 -21.13 -7.74 -10.22
CA LEU A 12 -20.64 -7.23 -8.93
C LEU A 12 -21.62 -7.63 -7.82
N SER A 13 -21.19 -8.51 -6.92
CA SER A 13 -21.96 -8.91 -5.73
C SER A 13 -21.80 -7.94 -4.56
N ARG A 14 -20.66 -7.24 -4.49
CA ARG A 14 -20.33 -6.27 -3.42
C ARG A 14 -20.86 -4.87 -3.74
N GLY A 15 -22.18 -4.75 -3.95
CA GLY A 15 -22.82 -3.47 -4.25
C GLY A 15 -22.66 -2.43 -3.13
N PHE A 16 -22.71 -2.87 -1.88
CA PHE A 16 -22.60 -1.99 -0.70
C PHE A 16 -21.18 -1.41 -0.47
N THR A 17 -20.15 -1.93 -1.14
CA THR A 17 -18.77 -1.40 -1.07
C THR A 17 -18.32 -0.90 -2.43
N LEU A 18 -17.98 -1.81 -3.35
CA LEU A 18 -17.49 -1.44 -4.67
C LEU A 18 -18.54 -0.64 -5.45
N GLY A 19 -19.81 -1.04 -5.39
CA GLY A 19 -20.89 -0.32 -6.06
C GLY A 19 -20.98 1.14 -5.59
N GLU A 20 -20.97 1.37 -4.28
CA GLU A 20 -20.97 2.72 -3.71
C GLU A 20 -19.68 3.50 -4.00
N ALA A 21 -18.52 2.83 -3.98
CA ALA A 21 -17.24 3.45 -4.29
C ALA A 21 -17.12 3.87 -5.76
N LEU A 22 -17.63 3.05 -6.69
CA LEU A 22 -17.72 3.39 -8.12
C LEU A 22 -18.62 4.61 -8.34
N LYS A 23 -19.79 4.66 -7.68
CA LYS A 23 -20.68 5.83 -7.73
C LYS A 23 -19.99 7.08 -7.20
N ALA A 24 -19.21 6.97 -6.11
CA ALA A 24 -18.48 8.08 -5.52
C ALA A 24 -17.44 8.70 -6.47
N ILE A 25 -16.90 7.93 -7.42
CA ILE A 25 -15.99 8.41 -8.47
C ILE A 25 -16.68 8.66 -9.82
N GLY A 26 -18.03 8.72 -9.82
CA GLY A 26 -18.84 9.06 -10.98
C GLY A 26 -19.06 7.93 -12.00
N VAL A 27 -18.84 6.67 -11.59
CA VAL A 27 -19.03 5.49 -12.44
C VAL A 27 -20.36 4.81 -12.10
N ASP A 28 -21.17 4.56 -13.12
CA ASP A 28 -22.37 3.74 -13.02
C ASP A 28 -21.98 2.25 -13.16
N PRO A 29 -22.10 1.43 -12.08
CA PRO A 29 -21.68 0.03 -12.12
C PRO A 29 -22.40 -0.81 -13.18
N ASP A 30 -23.62 -0.43 -13.55
CA ASP A 30 -24.43 -1.16 -14.53
C ASP A 30 -24.02 -0.84 -15.98
N LYS A 31 -23.20 0.19 -16.20
CA LYS A 31 -22.70 0.61 -17.51
C LYS A 31 -21.25 0.22 -17.77
N LEU A 32 -20.61 -0.52 -16.86
CA LEU A 32 -19.26 -1.03 -17.07
C LEU A 32 -19.22 -1.94 -18.29
N SER A 33 -18.27 -1.68 -19.19
CA SER A 33 -17.99 -2.53 -20.33
C SER A 33 -17.51 -3.91 -19.87
N ARG A 34 -17.58 -4.89 -20.78
CA ARG A 34 -17.05 -6.24 -20.51
C ARG A 34 -15.56 -6.22 -20.11
N GLN A 35 -14.76 -5.32 -20.68
CA GLN A 35 -13.33 -5.21 -20.36
C GLN A 35 -13.12 -4.61 -18.97
N GLU A 36 -13.86 -3.56 -18.60
CA GLU A 36 -13.80 -3.00 -17.24
C GLU A 36 -14.27 -4.00 -16.19
N MET A 37 -15.31 -4.79 -16.49
CA MET A 37 -15.81 -5.84 -15.61
C MET A 37 -14.76 -6.93 -15.32
N ARG A 38 -13.80 -7.19 -16.23
CA ARG A 38 -12.69 -8.15 -16.01
C ARG A 38 -11.68 -7.66 -14.97
N THR A 39 -11.72 -6.39 -14.60
CA THR A 39 -10.97 -5.82 -13.48
C THR A 39 -11.88 -5.56 -12.27
N ALA A 40 -13.08 -5.00 -12.50
CA ALA A 40 -14.00 -4.61 -11.44
C ALA A 40 -14.42 -5.78 -10.54
N VAL A 41 -14.56 -7.00 -11.08
CA VAL A 41 -14.85 -8.19 -10.25
C VAL A 41 -13.75 -8.49 -9.23
N CYS A 42 -12.49 -8.16 -9.53
CA CYS A 42 -11.35 -8.29 -8.62
C CYS A 42 -11.34 -7.14 -7.60
N ALA A 43 -11.67 -5.91 -8.05
CA ALA A 43 -11.80 -4.71 -7.23
C ALA A 43 -12.93 -4.79 -6.18
N GLN A 44 -13.72 -5.87 -6.16
CA GLN A 44 -14.65 -6.13 -5.05
C GLN A 44 -13.92 -6.31 -3.71
N CYS A 45 -12.66 -6.76 -3.75
CA CYS A 45 -11.86 -7.06 -2.57
C CYS A 45 -10.42 -6.53 -2.66
N HIS A 46 -9.79 -6.54 -3.85
CA HIS A 46 -8.40 -6.14 -4.05
C HIS A 46 -8.25 -4.61 -4.16
N VAL A 47 -8.59 -3.97 -3.05
CA VAL A 47 -8.64 -2.52 -2.87
C VAL A 47 -8.23 -2.15 -1.45
N THR A 48 -7.85 -0.90 -1.22
CA THR A 48 -7.81 -0.39 0.15
C THR A 48 -9.22 -0.06 0.64
N TYR A 49 -9.45 -0.27 1.93
CA TYR A 49 -10.71 0.02 2.59
C TYR A 49 -10.43 0.66 3.94
N ASN A 50 -11.42 1.42 4.43
CA ASN A 50 -11.42 2.01 5.75
C ASN A 50 -12.59 1.46 6.56
N ILE A 51 -12.37 1.21 7.85
CA ILE A 51 -13.38 0.72 8.80
C ILE A 51 -13.62 1.83 9.84
N PRO A 52 -14.64 2.68 9.67
CA PRO A 52 -14.99 3.67 10.67
C PRO A 52 -15.23 3.06 12.05
N LYS A 53 -14.84 3.82 13.08
CA LYS A 53 -14.93 3.44 14.49
C LYS A 53 -15.88 4.36 15.24
N ASP A 54 -16.71 3.78 16.12
CA ASP A 54 -17.43 4.55 17.13
C ASP A 54 -16.48 5.02 18.26
N LYS A 55 -17.04 5.64 19.30
CA LYS A 55 -16.26 6.16 20.44
C LYS A 55 -15.61 5.04 21.25
N GLU A 56 -16.23 3.86 21.26
CA GLU A 56 -15.81 2.64 21.93
C GLU A 56 -14.85 1.79 21.07
N MET A 57 -14.47 2.26 19.89
CA MET A 57 -13.60 1.59 18.91
C MET A 57 -14.22 0.33 18.26
N ASN A 58 -15.54 0.18 18.27
CA ASN A 58 -16.23 -0.84 17.49
C ASN A 58 -16.30 -0.43 16.01
N SER A 59 -16.26 -1.42 15.13
CA SER A 59 -16.42 -1.21 13.69
C SER A 59 -17.89 -0.90 13.36
N VAL A 60 -18.14 0.25 12.72
CA VAL A 60 -19.51 0.68 12.34
C VAL A 60 -19.78 0.68 10.84
N GLY A 61 -18.78 0.37 10.01
CA GLY A 61 -18.94 0.28 8.57
C GLY A 61 -17.69 -0.16 7.84
N LEU A 62 -17.76 -0.18 6.50
CA LEU A 62 -16.65 -0.43 5.61
C LEU A 62 -16.89 0.33 4.31
N PHE A 63 -15.90 1.11 3.87
CA PHE A 63 -15.97 1.82 2.59
C PHE A 63 -14.60 1.92 1.92
N PHE A 64 -14.57 2.18 0.62
CA PHE A 64 -13.33 2.43 -0.11
C PHE A 64 -13.07 3.94 -0.18
N PRO A 65 -11.88 4.45 0.23
CA PRO A 65 -11.61 5.87 0.38
C PRO A 65 -11.34 6.59 -0.95
N TRP A 66 -12.26 6.49 -1.91
CA TRP A 66 -12.12 7.00 -3.28
C TRP A 66 -12.88 8.31 -3.54
N GLN A 67 -13.48 8.92 -2.52
CA GLN A 67 -14.43 10.04 -2.65
C GLN A 67 -13.84 11.31 -3.30
N LYS A 68 -12.51 11.41 -3.39
CA LYS A 68 -11.79 12.52 -4.02
C LYS A 68 -11.11 12.13 -5.34
N SER A 69 -11.36 10.93 -5.83
CA SER A 69 -10.68 10.33 -6.97
C SER A 69 -11.54 10.29 -8.23
N LYS A 70 -10.97 9.79 -9.33
CA LYS A 70 -11.67 9.50 -10.58
C LYS A 70 -11.35 8.09 -11.04
N PHE A 71 -12.22 7.50 -11.86
CA PHE A 71 -11.97 6.18 -12.45
C PHE A 71 -10.68 6.18 -13.26
N GLY A 72 -9.79 5.22 -12.98
CA GLY A 72 -8.45 5.16 -13.59
C GLY A 72 -7.46 6.22 -13.09
N ASN A 73 -7.78 6.91 -11.98
CA ASN A 73 -6.93 7.90 -11.32
C ASN A 73 -7.27 8.00 -9.82
N ILE A 74 -6.91 6.94 -9.07
CA ILE A 74 -7.10 6.86 -7.62
C ILE A 74 -5.72 7.01 -6.97
N THR A 75 -5.38 8.25 -6.61
CA THR A 75 -4.06 8.59 -6.09
C THR A 75 -3.96 8.35 -4.58
N ILE A 76 -2.74 8.06 -4.09
CA ILE A 76 -2.48 7.98 -2.65
C ILE A 76 -2.76 9.32 -1.95
N GLU A 77 -2.53 10.45 -2.62
CA GLU A 77 -2.86 11.78 -2.12
C GLU A 77 -4.35 11.93 -1.81
N ASP A 78 -5.22 11.50 -2.72
CA ASP A 78 -6.66 11.60 -2.53
C ASP A 78 -7.18 10.63 -1.47
N ILE A 79 -6.61 9.41 -1.40
CA ILE A 79 -6.89 8.46 -0.33
C ILE A 79 -6.52 9.07 1.03
N ILE A 80 -5.31 9.63 1.17
CA ILE A 80 -4.85 10.29 2.41
C ILE A 80 -5.79 11.43 2.80
N LYS A 81 -6.20 12.27 1.84
CA LYS A 81 -7.15 13.38 2.07
C LYS A 81 -8.53 12.91 2.55
N VAL A 82 -8.94 11.67 2.26
CA VAL A 82 -10.18 11.08 2.77
C VAL A 82 -9.96 10.49 4.15
N ILE A 83 -8.97 9.62 4.34
CA ILE A 83 -8.77 8.95 5.64
C ILE A 83 -8.36 9.92 6.77
N ARG A 84 -7.83 11.11 6.43
CA ARG A 84 -7.54 12.19 7.39
C ARG A 84 -8.71 13.13 7.64
N SER A 85 -9.83 13.03 6.91
CA SER A 85 -10.93 14.01 7.03
C SER A 85 -11.81 13.79 8.26
N ASP A 86 -11.73 12.62 8.89
CA ASP A 86 -12.56 12.26 10.04
C ASP A 86 -11.78 11.37 11.03
N ASP A 87 -11.84 11.70 12.32
CA ASP A 87 -11.15 10.97 13.37
C ASP A 87 -11.72 9.56 13.63
N SER A 88 -12.96 9.30 13.20
CA SER A 88 -13.57 7.97 13.18
C SER A 88 -12.88 7.02 12.21
N PHE A 89 -12.12 7.53 11.23
CA PHE A 89 -11.38 6.72 10.28
C PHE A 89 -10.05 6.20 10.82
N LYS A 90 -9.62 6.68 11.98
CA LYS A 90 -8.40 6.18 12.64
C LYS A 90 -8.72 4.90 13.41
N GLU A 91 -8.10 3.80 12.99
CA GLU A 91 -8.50 2.45 13.38
C GLU A 91 -7.64 1.83 14.48
N CYS A 92 -6.40 2.28 14.63
CA CYS A 92 -5.48 1.71 15.61
C CYS A 92 -4.59 2.79 16.24
N LYS A 93 -4.07 2.48 17.43
CA LYS A 93 -3.01 3.26 18.07
C LYS A 93 -1.69 2.58 17.80
N GLN A 94 -0.77 3.27 17.13
CA GLN A 94 0.59 2.79 16.93
C GLN A 94 1.37 2.87 18.23
N THR A 95 2.00 1.77 18.65
CA THR A 95 2.63 1.67 19.97
C THR A 95 3.81 2.62 20.16
N VAL A 96 4.75 2.65 19.21
CA VAL A 96 6.01 3.42 19.33
C VAL A 96 5.77 4.92 19.41
N THR A 97 4.87 5.45 18.56
CA THR A 97 4.56 6.88 18.50
C THR A 97 3.38 7.28 19.39
N GLY A 98 2.58 6.33 19.84
CA GLY A 98 1.31 6.58 20.52
C GLY A 98 0.22 7.22 19.64
N PHE A 99 0.44 7.37 18.33
CA PHE A 99 -0.51 8.03 17.44
C PHE A 99 -1.71 7.16 17.09
N LYS A 100 -2.91 7.77 17.06
CA LYS A 100 -4.10 7.15 16.46
C LYS A 100 -4.06 7.37 14.95
N LEU A 101 -3.97 6.30 14.17
CA LEU A 101 -3.75 6.34 12.72
C LEU A 101 -4.88 5.60 11.98
N ALA A 102 -5.15 6.05 10.75
CA ALA A 102 -5.89 5.26 9.77
C ALA A 102 -4.98 4.14 9.21
N PHE A 103 -5.49 3.33 8.30
CA PHE A 103 -4.68 2.26 7.71
C PHE A 103 -5.02 2.02 6.24
N ILE A 104 -4.02 1.55 5.49
CA ILE A 104 -4.16 1.20 4.08
C ILE A 104 -3.91 -0.30 3.93
N ARG A 105 -4.72 -0.95 3.11
CA ARG A 105 -4.63 -2.38 2.78
C ARG A 105 -4.38 -2.53 1.28
N HIS A 106 -4.17 -3.76 0.86
CA HIS A 106 -3.91 -4.24 -0.50
C HIS A 106 -4.57 -3.41 -1.63
N PRO A 107 -3.92 -2.31 -2.10
CA PRO A 107 -4.51 -1.35 -3.01
C PRO A 107 -4.21 -1.71 -4.47
N GLU A 108 -4.41 -2.98 -4.86
CA GLU A 108 -4.03 -3.45 -6.20
C GLU A 108 -4.80 -2.70 -7.28
N PHE A 109 -6.12 -2.53 -7.13
CA PHE A 109 -6.92 -1.82 -8.13
C PHE A 109 -6.53 -0.34 -8.21
N GLU A 110 -6.32 0.32 -7.08
CA GLU A 110 -5.91 1.73 -7.04
C GLU A 110 -4.55 1.91 -7.72
N LEU A 111 -3.55 1.10 -7.37
CA LEU A 111 -2.21 1.21 -7.98
C LEU A 111 -2.25 0.86 -9.47
N PHE A 112 -2.88 -0.26 -9.84
CA PHE A 112 -2.97 -0.72 -11.22
C PHE A 112 -3.73 0.27 -12.10
N SER A 113 -4.89 0.77 -11.64
CA SER A 113 -5.75 1.62 -12.45
C SER A 113 -5.26 3.06 -12.55
N ASN A 114 -4.39 3.53 -11.65
CA ASN A 114 -3.85 4.89 -11.65
C ASN A 114 -2.84 5.11 -12.81
N HIS A 115 -3.36 5.20 -14.03
CA HIS A 115 -2.59 5.52 -15.24
C HIS A 115 -1.39 4.60 -15.51
N SER A 116 -1.39 3.36 -15.02
CA SER A 116 -0.32 2.40 -15.31
C SER A 116 -0.21 2.10 -16.81
N VAL A 117 0.94 1.58 -17.23
CA VAL A 117 1.19 1.21 -18.63
C VAL A 117 0.13 0.22 -19.13
N HIS A 118 -0.11 -0.85 -18.35
CA HIS A 118 -1.07 -1.89 -18.73
C HIS A 118 -2.52 -1.40 -18.66
N TRP A 119 -2.88 -0.59 -17.67
CA TRP A 119 -4.21 0.03 -17.61
C TRP A 119 -4.47 0.94 -18.82
N LYS A 120 -3.51 1.81 -19.17
CA LYS A 120 -3.62 2.69 -20.34
C LYS A 120 -3.66 1.93 -21.66
N ALA A 121 -3.06 0.74 -21.71
CA ALA A 121 -3.16 -0.18 -22.85
C ALA A 121 -4.48 -0.97 -22.89
N GLY A 122 -5.37 -0.80 -21.90
CA GLY A 122 -6.66 -1.47 -21.83
C GLY A 122 -6.62 -2.90 -21.26
N ALA A 123 -5.49 -3.32 -20.67
CA ALA A 123 -5.39 -4.61 -20.01
C ALA A 123 -6.23 -4.65 -18.72
N ALA A 124 -6.76 -5.83 -18.40
CA ALA A 124 -7.52 -6.10 -17.19
C ALA A 124 -6.80 -7.10 -16.28
N CYS A 125 -7.18 -7.16 -15.00
CA CYS A 125 -6.64 -8.15 -14.05
C CYS A 125 -6.73 -9.59 -14.60
N ALA A 126 -7.88 -9.95 -15.18
CA ALA A 126 -8.10 -11.26 -15.76
C ALA A 126 -7.22 -11.57 -16.98
N ASP A 127 -6.65 -10.57 -17.67
CA ASP A 127 -5.75 -10.82 -18.80
C ASP A 127 -4.43 -11.46 -18.34
N CYS A 128 -3.95 -11.08 -17.15
CA CYS A 128 -2.71 -11.60 -16.57
C CYS A 128 -2.93 -12.76 -15.60
N HIS A 129 -4.00 -12.71 -14.80
CA HIS A 129 -4.23 -13.65 -13.69
C HIS A 129 -5.24 -14.77 -13.98
N MET A 130 -5.97 -14.67 -15.10
CA MET A 130 -6.93 -15.69 -15.55
C MET A 130 -6.69 -16.04 -17.03
N PRO A 131 -5.49 -16.54 -17.39
CA PRO A 131 -5.17 -16.87 -18.78
C PRO A 131 -6.19 -17.84 -19.35
N TYR A 132 -6.57 -17.67 -20.61
CA TYR A 132 -7.53 -18.55 -21.26
C TYR A 132 -6.82 -19.62 -22.10
N THR A 133 -7.44 -20.79 -22.17
CA THR A 133 -7.11 -21.83 -23.15
C THR A 133 -8.20 -21.86 -24.22
N ARG A 134 -7.81 -22.06 -25.49
CA ARG A 134 -8.79 -22.30 -26.57
C ARG A 134 -9.14 -23.78 -26.58
N VAL A 135 -10.43 -24.08 -26.53
CA VAL A 135 -10.99 -25.43 -26.66
C VAL A 135 -11.96 -25.39 -27.83
N GLY A 136 -11.48 -25.76 -29.02
CA GLY A 136 -12.20 -25.53 -30.28
C GLY A 136 -12.43 -24.04 -30.53
N VAL A 137 -13.70 -23.65 -30.68
CA VAL A 137 -14.12 -22.24 -30.87
C VAL A 137 -14.33 -21.50 -29.54
N HIS A 138 -14.27 -22.20 -28.39
CA HIS A 138 -14.53 -21.62 -27.08
C HIS A 138 -13.23 -21.19 -26.39
N LYS A 139 -13.33 -20.14 -25.56
CA LYS A 139 -12.28 -19.73 -24.63
C LYS A 139 -12.68 -20.16 -23.22
N VAL A 140 -11.82 -20.91 -22.55
CA VAL A 140 -12.01 -21.31 -21.15
C VAL A 140 -10.94 -20.59 -20.32
N SER A 141 -11.37 -19.67 -19.46
CA SER A 141 -10.47 -18.96 -18.54
C SER A 141 -10.04 -19.85 -17.39
N ASP A 142 -8.76 -19.84 -17.06
CA ASP A 142 -8.24 -20.45 -15.84
C ASP A 142 -8.74 -19.66 -14.62
N HIS A 143 -9.25 -20.39 -13.62
CA HIS A 143 -9.73 -19.84 -12.36
C HIS A 143 -8.80 -20.18 -11.18
N ARG A 144 -7.65 -20.83 -11.44
CA ARG A 144 -6.56 -20.98 -10.49
C ARG A 144 -5.73 -19.70 -10.44
N VAL A 145 -6.35 -18.63 -9.93
CA VAL A 145 -5.76 -17.29 -9.82
C VAL A 145 -4.48 -17.36 -8.97
N MET A 146 -3.36 -16.94 -9.56
CA MET A 146 -2.04 -16.97 -8.92
C MET A 146 -1.10 -15.92 -9.49
N SER A 147 0.12 -15.83 -8.96
CA SER A 147 1.21 -15.06 -9.57
C SER A 147 1.51 -15.59 -10.98
N PRO A 148 1.55 -14.74 -12.02
CA PRO A 148 1.90 -15.16 -13.37
C PRO A 148 3.30 -15.81 -13.48
N LEU A 149 4.22 -15.46 -12.57
CA LEU A 149 5.55 -16.08 -12.46
C LEU A 149 5.50 -17.56 -12.09
N LYS A 150 4.40 -18.04 -11.48
CA LYS A 150 4.20 -19.44 -11.09
C LYS A 150 3.47 -20.27 -12.16
N ASN A 151 3.19 -19.66 -13.32
CA ASN A 151 2.48 -20.28 -14.44
C ASN A 151 3.17 -19.94 -15.76
N ASP A 152 4.52 -19.97 -15.74
CA ASP A 152 5.41 -19.74 -16.88
C ASP A 152 5.11 -18.48 -17.69
N LEU A 153 4.53 -17.45 -17.04
CA LEU A 153 4.12 -16.20 -17.67
C LEU A 153 3.27 -16.43 -18.93
N ARG A 154 2.53 -17.54 -18.98
CA ARG A 154 1.71 -17.96 -20.13
C ARG A 154 0.70 -16.89 -20.54
N ALA A 155 0.16 -16.17 -19.56
CA ALA A 155 -0.76 -15.06 -19.78
C ALA A 155 -0.10 -13.92 -20.57
N CYS A 156 1.14 -13.58 -20.22
CA CYS A 156 1.93 -12.52 -20.85
C CYS A 156 2.24 -12.88 -22.32
N GLY A 157 2.50 -14.15 -22.61
CA GLY A 157 2.76 -14.68 -23.95
C GLY A 157 1.62 -14.48 -24.97
N GLN A 158 0.44 -14.02 -24.54
CA GLN A 158 -0.65 -13.63 -25.45
C GLN A 158 -0.38 -12.30 -26.16
N CYS A 159 0.41 -11.42 -25.55
CA CYS A 159 0.73 -10.08 -26.06
C CYS A 159 2.23 -9.88 -26.32
N HIS A 160 3.08 -10.69 -25.68
CA HIS A 160 4.53 -10.53 -25.61
C HIS A 160 5.26 -11.77 -26.17
N PRO A 161 5.93 -11.67 -27.33
CA PRO A 161 6.60 -12.81 -27.98
C PRO A 161 7.98 -13.16 -27.42
N GLU A 162 8.50 -12.43 -26.44
CA GLU A 162 9.89 -12.50 -25.96
C GLU A 162 10.21 -13.78 -25.17
N GLY A 163 9.19 -14.46 -24.65
CA GLY A 163 9.33 -15.70 -23.88
C GLY A 163 9.44 -15.49 -22.36
N PRO A 164 9.26 -16.57 -21.57
CA PRO A 164 9.09 -16.49 -20.12
C PRO A 164 10.33 -15.99 -19.37
N ASP A 165 11.54 -16.34 -19.81
CA ASP A 165 12.76 -15.94 -19.11
C ASP A 165 12.99 -14.42 -19.21
N TRP A 166 12.84 -13.85 -20.42
CA TRP A 166 12.94 -12.41 -20.63
C TRP A 166 11.87 -11.65 -19.84
N LEU A 167 10.63 -12.12 -19.87
CA LEU A 167 9.54 -11.49 -19.13
C LEU A 167 9.75 -11.57 -17.61
N LYS A 168 10.26 -12.69 -17.11
CA LYS A 168 10.60 -12.85 -15.69
C LYS A 168 11.70 -11.89 -15.28
N GLU A 169 12.76 -11.76 -16.06
CA GLU A 169 13.85 -10.81 -15.81
C GLU A 169 13.29 -9.39 -15.68
N ARG A 170 12.44 -8.95 -16.62
CA ARG A 170 11.80 -7.63 -16.57
C ARG A 170 10.95 -7.41 -15.32
N VAL A 171 10.20 -8.42 -14.89
CA VAL A 171 9.39 -8.35 -13.66
C VAL A 171 10.30 -8.19 -12.44
N ILE A 172 11.31 -9.06 -12.31
CA ILE A 172 12.20 -9.07 -11.15
C ILE A 172 13.03 -7.77 -11.06
N GLU A 173 13.56 -7.26 -12.18
CA GLU A 173 14.30 -5.99 -12.18
C GLU A 173 13.47 -4.81 -11.64
N ILE A 174 12.18 -4.77 -11.97
CA ILE A 174 11.25 -3.76 -11.47
C ILE A 174 11.05 -3.95 -9.96
N GLN A 175 10.77 -5.19 -9.55
CA GLN A 175 10.51 -5.52 -8.15
C GLN A 175 11.72 -5.24 -7.27
N ASP A 176 12.94 -5.54 -7.71
CA ASP A 176 14.17 -5.26 -6.97
C ASP A 176 14.36 -3.77 -6.70
N ARG A 177 14.09 -2.91 -7.70
CA ARG A 177 14.12 -1.45 -7.55
C ARG A 177 13.04 -0.96 -6.59
N THR A 178 11.84 -1.53 -6.66
CA THR A 178 10.74 -1.20 -5.74
C THR A 178 11.06 -1.63 -4.31
N VAL A 179 11.57 -2.85 -4.09
CA VAL A 179 11.98 -3.35 -2.77
C VAL A 179 13.07 -2.48 -2.17
N SER A 180 14.07 -2.11 -2.97
CA SER A 180 15.16 -1.23 -2.50
C SER A 180 14.63 0.10 -1.94
N LEU A 181 13.72 0.76 -2.67
CA LEU A 181 13.10 2.00 -2.19
C LEU A 181 12.14 1.77 -1.02
N MET A 182 11.42 0.64 -1.02
CA MET A 182 10.45 0.29 0.03
C MET A 182 11.15 0.06 1.37
N LEU A 183 12.29 -0.64 1.38
CA LEU A 183 13.10 -0.82 2.57
C LEU A 183 13.61 0.51 3.10
N ARG A 184 14.15 1.37 2.22
CA ARG A 184 14.64 2.71 2.61
C ARG A 184 13.52 3.58 3.20
N ALA A 185 12.34 3.59 2.56
CA ALA A 185 11.16 4.28 3.07
C ALA A 185 10.72 3.73 4.44
N GLY A 186 10.71 2.40 4.58
CA GLY A 186 10.35 1.71 5.82
C GLY A 186 11.30 2.03 6.98
N TYR A 187 12.61 1.89 6.77
CA TYR A 187 13.63 2.19 7.78
C TYR A 187 13.64 3.68 8.14
N ALA A 188 13.55 4.59 7.17
CA ALA A 188 13.45 6.02 7.46
C ALA A 188 12.20 6.36 8.29
N THR A 189 11.05 5.77 7.93
CA THR A 189 9.80 5.96 8.69
C THR A 189 9.91 5.38 10.11
N ALA A 190 10.57 4.23 10.28
CA ALA A 190 10.82 3.62 11.60
C ALA A 190 11.75 4.48 12.47
N THR A 191 12.81 5.04 11.88
CA THR A 191 13.71 6.00 12.54
C THR A 191 12.93 7.21 13.05
N THR A 192 12.09 7.80 12.22
CA THR A 192 11.21 8.92 12.61
C THR A 192 10.26 8.52 13.75
N ALA A 193 9.71 7.30 13.74
CA ALA A 193 8.87 6.81 14.83
C ALA A 193 9.64 6.73 16.17
N LYS A 194 10.90 6.26 16.16
CA LYS A 194 11.76 6.23 17.35
C LYS A 194 12.17 7.62 17.83
N LEU A 195 12.34 8.58 16.92
CA LEU A 195 12.56 9.98 17.29
C LEU A 195 11.33 10.60 17.96
N PHE A 196 10.11 10.23 17.55
CA PHE A 196 8.90 10.61 18.29
C PHE A 196 8.89 10.06 19.70
N GLU A 197 9.23 8.79 19.89
CA GLU A 197 9.36 8.17 21.22
C GLU A 197 10.35 8.94 22.10
N ALA A 198 11.50 9.33 21.55
CA ALA A 198 12.49 10.16 22.25
C ALA A 198 11.94 11.55 22.62
N VAL A 199 11.25 12.23 21.70
CA VAL A 199 10.60 13.52 21.98
C VAL A 199 9.52 13.39 23.06
N HIS A 200 8.76 12.29 23.08
CA HIS A 200 7.76 12.03 24.13
C HIS A 200 8.42 11.82 25.49
N LYS A 201 9.56 11.13 25.54
CA LYS A 201 10.34 10.97 26.78
C LYS A 201 10.84 12.31 27.31
N VAL A 202 11.42 13.14 26.44
CA VAL A 202 11.87 14.50 26.78
C VAL A 202 10.73 15.37 27.30
N ARG A 203 9.54 15.28 26.69
CA ARG A 203 8.33 15.97 27.17
C ARG A 203 7.91 15.47 28.56
N GLN A 204 7.96 14.16 28.82
CA GLN A 204 7.63 13.57 30.13
C GLN A 204 8.61 14.00 31.23
N GLU A 205 9.87 14.28 30.88
CA GLU A 205 10.89 14.85 31.78
C GLU A 205 10.65 16.35 32.06
N GLY A 206 9.61 16.96 31.50
CA GLY A 206 9.26 18.36 31.70
C GLY A 206 10.10 19.34 30.88
N LYS A 207 10.90 18.86 29.92
CA LYS A 207 11.67 19.74 29.04
C LYS A 207 10.75 20.42 28.02
N PRO A 208 10.96 21.71 27.72
CA PRO A 208 10.15 22.41 26.72
C PRO A 208 10.39 21.80 25.35
N ILE A 209 9.31 21.63 24.58
CA ILE A 209 9.40 21.25 23.17
C ILE A 209 8.67 22.29 22.31
N ASP A 210 9.14 22.46 21.08
CA ASP A 210 8.47 23.31 20.11
C ASP A 210 7.26 22.58 19.51
N GLU A 211 6.05 23.01 19.91
CA GLU A 211 4.79 22.40 19.49
C GLU A 211 4.47 22.63 18.01
N GLU A 212 4.95 23.72 17.41
CA GLU A 212 4.75 23.99 15.99
C GLU A 212 5.58 23.02 15.15
N LEU A 213 6.86 22.84 15.52
CA LEU A 213 7.72 21.85 14.88
C LEU A 213 7.20 20.43 15.11
N TYR A 214 6.70 20.11 16.31
CA TYR A 214 6.14 18.80 16.61
C TYR A 214 4.93 18.48 15.71
N LYS A 215 4.03 19.45 15.52
CA LYS A 215 2.87 19.30 14.63
C LYS A 215 3.30 19.07 13.18
N LYS A 216 4.24 19.87 12.67
CA LYS A 216 4.80 19.70 11.31
C LYS A 216 5.47 18.33 11.13
N ALA A 217 6.27 17.91 12.11
CA ALA A 217 6.89 16.59 12.11
C ALA A 217 5.84 15.48 12.05
N LYS A 218 4.76 15.61 12.84
CA LYS A 218 3.69 14.60 12.89
C LYS A 218 2.96 14.50 11.55
N ASP A 219 2.64 15.63 10.95
CA ASP A 219 2.01 15.68 9.63
C ASP A 219 2.89 15.01 8.58
N PHE A 220 4.19 15.31 8.53
CA PHE A 220 5.12 14.66 7.60
C PHE A 220 5.31 13.17 7.87
N TYR A 221 5.31 12.75 9.13
CA TYR A 221 5.38 11.34 9.47
C TYR A 221 4.15 10.57 9.00
N GLU A 222 2.94 11.11 9.18
CA GLU A 222 1.72 10.49 8.67
C GLU A 222 1.76 10.36 7.13
N GLU A 223 2.19 11.40 6.41
CA GLU A 223 2.35 11.35 4.95
C GLU A 223 3.38 10.30 4.50
N ALA A 224 4.49 10.16 5.24
CA ALA A 224 5.51 9.14 4.98
C ALA A 224 4.98 7.73 5.22
N PHE A 225 4.36 7.51 6.38
CA PHE A 225 3.80 6.24 6.81
C PHE A 225 2.75 5.72 5.84
N TYR A 226 1.76 6.54 5.48
CA TYR A 226 0.68 6.09 4.58
C TYR A 226 1.20 5.72 3.19
N ARG A 227 2.20 6.43 2.66
CA ARG A 227 2.83 6.09 1.37
C ARG A 227 3.65 4.82 1.42
N CYS A 228 4.42 4.63 2.49
CA CYS A 228 5.18 3.40 2.71
C CYS A 228 4.23 2.19 2.81
N VAL A 229 3.14 2.32 3.57
CA VAL A 229 2.14 1.25 3.74
C VAL A 229 1.36 1.01 2.45
N PHE A 230 1.05 2.04 1.66
CA PHE A 230 0.32 1.88 0.40
C PHE A 230 1.05 0.95 -0.57
N ILE A 231 2.37 1.14 -0.75
CA ILE A 231 3.16 0.25 -1.60
C ILE A 231 3.49 -1.07 -0.88
N GLY A 232 3.78 -1.04 0.42
CA GLY A 232 4.09 -2.24 1.19
C GLY A 232 2.92 -3.22 1.37
N ALA A 233 1.68 -2.74 1.26
CA ALA A 233 0.48 -3.58 1.28
C ALA A 233 0.10 -4.13 -0.10
N GLU A 234 0.63 -3.55 -1.17
CA GLU A 234 0.32 -3.93 -2.55
C GLU A 234 1.10 -5.16 -2.99
N ASN A 235 0.41 -6.11 -3.64
CA ASN A 235 0.92 -7.47 -3.82
C ASN A 235 1.77 -7.70 -5.09
N SER A 236 1.93 -6.69 -5.96
CA SER A 236 2.75 -6.82 -7.18
C SER A 236 4.20 -6.41 -6.99
N VAL A 237 4.53 -5.83 -5.83
CA VAL A 237 5.84 -5.25 -5.54
C VAL A 237 6.20 -4.21 -6.63
N GLY A 238 5.24 -3.34 -6.92
CA GLY A 238 5.37 -2.24 -7.89
C GLY A 238 5.13 -2.60 -9.35
N PHE A 239 5.09 -3.89 -9.73
CA PHE A 239 4.92 -4.28 -11.15
C PHE A 239 3.60 -3.79 -11.77
N HIS A 240 2.52 -3.67 -10.99
CA HIS A 240 1.25 -3.13 -11.48
C HIS A 240 1.37 -1.68 -11.96
N ASN A 241 2.26 -0.88 -11.37
CA ASN A 241 2.51 0.49 -11.81
C ASN A 241 3.91 0.99 -11.37
N PRO A 242 4.98 0.62 -12.09
CA PRO A 242 6.34 0.83 -11.60
C PRO A 242 6.70 2.29 -11.37
N PRO A 243 6.43 3.23 -12.30
CA PRO A 243 6.74 4.64 -12.08
C PRO A 243 5.99 5.25 -10.88
N GLU A 244 4.71 4.89 -10.71
CA GLU A 244 3.91 5.40 -9.59
C GLU A 244 4.39 4.81 -8.26
N ALA A 245 4.69 3.51 -8.21
CA ALA A 245 5.24 2.90 -7.01
C ALA A 245 6.56 3.58 -6.57
N MET A 246 7.45 3.87 -7.52
CA MET A 246 8.69 4.60 -7.25
C MET A 246 8.42 6.04 -6.79
N ARG A 247 7.47 6.76 -7.40
CA ARG A 247 7.08 8.12 -6.98
C ARG A 247 6.59 8.12 -5.53
N VAL A 248 5.66 7.23 -5.21
CA VAL A 248 5.06 7.13 -3.87
C VAL A 248 6.11 6.81 -2.80
N LEU A 249 7.04 5.89 -3.09
CA LEU A 249 8.13 5.56 -2.18
C LEU A 249 9.15 6.70 -2.04
N ALA A 250 9.48 7.40 -3.13
CA ALA A 250 10.36 8.57 -3.07
C ALA A 250 9.75 9.70 -2.22
N ASP A 251 8.46 9.97 -2.39
CA ASP A 251 7.72 10.93 -1.56
C ASP A 251 7.69 10.48 -0.09
N SER A 252 7.52 9.18 0.18
CA SER A 252 7.60 8.61 1.53
C SER A 252 8.94 8.92 2.20
N ILE A 253 10.05 8.66 1.50
CA ILE A 253 11.40 8.97 1.99
C ILE A 253 11.55 10.47 2.25
N ALA A 254 11.13 11.32 1.30
CA ALA A 254 11.24 12.77 1.42
C ALA A 254 10.47 13.31 2.64
N PHE A 255 9.28 12.78 2.90
CA PHE A 255 8.49 13.14 4.08
C PHE A 255 9.10 12.60 5.39
N ALA A 256 9.62 11.37 5.39
CA ALA A 256 10.29 10.80 6.55
C ALA A 256 11.50 11.65 6.98
N VAL A 257 12.35 12.04 6.02
CA VAL A 257 13.53 12.88 6.25
C VAL A 257 13.16 14.28 6.75
N LYS A 258 12.10 14.90 6.20
CA LYS A 258 11.60 16.19 6.71
C LYS A 258 11.10 16.09 8.15
N SER A 259 10.37 15.02 8.47
CA SER A 259 9.89 14.77 9.83
C SER A 259 11.06 14.56 10.80
N GLU A 260 12.03 13.72 10.43
CA GLU A 260 13.25 13.48 11.19
C GLU A 260 14.01 14.79 11.49
N ALA A 261 14.19 15.66 10.48
CA ALA A 261 14.89 16.93 10.66
C ALA A 261 14.23 17.81 11.74
N PHE A 262 12.89 17.93 11.74
CA PHE A 262 12.17 18.67 12.78
C PHE A 262 12.29 18.02 14.15
N LEU A 263 12.22 16.69 14.24
CA LEU A 263 12.36 15.98 15.52
C LEU A 263 13.76 16.16 16.11
N ARG A 264 14.80 16.10 15.28
CA ARG A 264 16.18 16.37 15.71
C ARG A 264 16.34 17.81 16.19
N GLN A 265 15.74 18.78 15.51
CA GLN A 265 15.73 20.18 15.95
C GLN A 265 15.02 20.35 17.30
N ILE A 266 13.89 19.67 17.53
CA ILE A 266 13.18 19.68 18.80
C ILE A 266 14.05 19.09 19.93
N LEU A 267 14.66 17.93 19.69
CA LEU A 267 15.54 17.28 20.68
C LEU A 267 16.73 18.16 21.03
N ALA A 268 17.39 18.76 20.03
CA ALA A 268 18.51 19.67 20.24
C ALA A 268 18.09 20.92 21.04
N GLY A 269 16.94 21.53 20.70
CA GLY A 269 16.39 22.68 21.43
C GLY A 269 16.03 22.36 22.88
N ALA A 270 15.65 21.11 23.16
CA ALA A 270 15.40 20.62 24.51
C ALA A 270 16.69 20.17 25.26
N GLY A 271 17.87 20.36 24.68
CA GLY A 271 19.14 19.91 25.25
C GLY A 271 19.22 18.38 25.42
N ALA A 272 18.55 17.63 24.57
CA ALA A 272 18.62 16.17 24.52
C ALA A 272 19.53 15.72 23.38
N GLU A 273 20.21 14.58 23.57
CA GLU A 273 21.04 13.99 22.53
C GLU A 273 20.15 13.43 21.39
N ALA A 274 20.46 13.81 20.17
CA ALA A 274 19.84 13.27 18.96
C ALA A 274 20.90 12.46 18.20
N PRO A 275 21.07 11.16 18.51
CA PRO A 275 22.17 10.38 17.97
C PRO A 275 22.08 10.30 16.45
N MET A 276 23.22 10.40 15.76
CA MET A 276 23.27 10.31 14.29
C MET A 276 22.60 9.03 13.80
N LYS A 277 22.95 7.90 14.42
CA LYS A 277 22.29 6.60 14.22
C LYS A 277 21.23 6.39 15.30
N VAL A 278 19.98 6.19 14.89
CA VAL A 278 18.87 5.87 15.80
C VAL A 278 18.73 4.36 15.89
N GLU A 279 18.94 3.81 17.09
CA GLU A 279 18.77 2.38 17.32
C GLU A 279 17.28 1.99 17.26
N LEU A 280 16.93 1.18 16.25
CA LEU A 280 15.55 0.75 16.01
C LEU A 280 15.12 -0.38 16.94
N GLU A 281 16.06 -1.11 17.55
CA GLU A 281 15.77 -2.21 18.48
C GLU A 281 14.84 -3.28 17.87
N MET A 282 15.01 -3.59 16.57
CA MET A 282 14.09 -4.42 15.77
C MET A 282 13.73 -5.76 16.43
N ALA A 283 14.67 -6.39 17.15
CA ALA A 283 14.43 -7.64 17.87
C ALA A 283 13.23 -7.54 18.84
N LYS A 284 13.00 -6.38 19.48
CA LYS A 284 11.85 -6.15 20.38
C LYS A 284 10.50 -6.31 19.67
N TYR A 285 10.47 -6.05 18.36
CA TYR A 285 9.24 -6.05 17.57
C TYR A 285 9.07 -7.30 16.70
N LEU A 286 10.16 -8.01 16.39
CA LEU A 286 10.15 -9.20 15.53
C LEU A 286 9.99 -10.50 16.32
N ASP A 287 10.37 -10.53 17.59
CA ASP A 287 10.27 -11.69 18.47
C ASP A 287 9.04 -11.68 19.39
N ASP A 288 8.67 -12.87 19.88
CA ASP A 288 7.60 -13.09 20.86
C ASP A 288 6.24 -12.46 20.49
N ARG A 289 5.90 -12.45 19.20
CA ARG A 289 4.70 -11.78 18.69
C ARG A 289 3.42 -12.59 18.92
N GLY A 290 2.45 -11.96 19.57
CA GLY A 290 1.07 -12.46 19.74
C GLY A 290 0.95 -13.70 20.63
N GLY A 291 -0.26 -14.29 20.70
CA GLY A 291 -0.53 -15.45 21.57
C GLY A 291 0.28 -16.71 21.23
N LYS A 292 0.85 -16.78 20.02
CA LYS A 292 1.72 -17.88 19.56
C LYS A 292 3.22 -17.63 19.80
N LYS A 293 3.59 -16.44 20.31
CA LYS A 293 4.99 -16.02 20.52
C LYS A 293 5.86 -16.22 19.27
N LEU A 294 5.38 -15.76 18.11
CA LEU A 294 6.11 -15.92 16.85
C LEU A 294 7.46 -15.22 16.95
N LYS A 295 8.52 -15.94 16.54
CA LYS A 295 9.90 -15.43 16.50
C LYS A 295 10.20 -14.74 15.17
N GLY A 296 11.26 -13.96 15.13
CA GLY A 296 11.86 -13.50 13.89
C GLY A 296 12.43 -14.69 13.11
N GLU A 297 12.29 -14.67 11.79
CA GLU A 297 12.82 -15.71 10.91
C GLU A 297 13.76 -15.05 9.89
N PRO A 298 15.07 -14.95 10.18
CA PRO A 298 16.03 -14.30 9.30
C PRO A 298 16.12 -14.94 7.90
N ALA A 299 15.72 -16.21 7.77
CA ALA A 299 15.76 -16.94 6.50
C ALA A 299 14.76 -16.42 5.45
N ILE A 300 13.72 -15.70 5.86
CA ILE A 300 12.70 -15.13 4.97
C ILE A 300 12.84 -13.61 4.83
N GLU A 301 13.90 -13.02 5.39
CA GLU A 301 14.20 -11.60 5.25
C GLU A 301 14.59 -11.29 3.79
N ILE A 302 13.88 -10.35 3.18
CA ILE A 302 14.24 -9.78 1.88
C ILE A 302 15.11 -8.55 2.16
N LYS A 303 16.40 -8.67 1.89
CA LYS A 303 17.39 -7.58 2.04
C LYS A 303 17.35 -6.62 0.86
N ASP A 304 17.93 -5.42 1.03
CA ASP A 304 18.04 -4.43 -0.05
C ASP A 304 18.82 -5.02 -1.23
N PRO A 305 18.19 -5.24 -2.41
CA PRO A 305 18.86 -5.80 -3.58
C PRO A 305 20.02 -4.94 -4.08
N MET A 306 20.04 -3.65 -3.73
CA MET A 306 21.10 -2.71 -4.10
C MET A 306 22.24 -2.66 -3.08
N ASN A 307 22.12 -3.34 -1.93
CA ASN A 307 23.10 -3.38 -0.85
C ASN A 307 23.56 -1.99 -0.35
N LEU A 308 22.66 -1.01 -0.31
CA LEU A 308 22.98 0.34 0.18
C LEU A 308 22.34 0.65 1.54
N GLN A 309 21.53 -0.25 2.09
CA GLN A 309 20.78 0.01 3.32
C GLN A 309 21.68 0.35 4.52
N ASP A 310 22.85 -0.24 4.64
CA ASP A 310 23.79 0.01 5.76
C ASP A 310 24.47 1.41 5.68
N MET A 311 24.31 2.13 4.57
CA MET A 311 24.83 3.50 4.41
C MET A 311 23.87 4.58 4.96
N PHE A 312 22.64 4.20 5.32
CA PHE A 312 21.59 5.09 5.84
C PHE A 312 21.33 4.80 7.32
#